data_AF-A0A9D1HAL3-F1
#
_entry.id   AF-A0A9D1HAL3-F1
#
_cell.length_a   1.000
_cell.length_b   1.000
_cell.length_c   1.000
_cell.angle_alpha   90.00
_cell.angle_beta   90.00
_cell.angle_gamma   90.00
#
_symmetry.space_group_name_H-M   'P 1'
#
loop_
_entity.id
_entity.type
_entity.pdbx_description
1 polymer ?
#
loop_
_entity_poly.entity_id
_entity_poly.type
_entity_poly.pdbx_seq_one_letter_code
_entity_poly.pdbx_strand_id
1 'polypeptide(L)' 'MKKIVGILLACLLAAPGLHAQQDTLRPIPFGDFDQWLVRRIKESAVIGGRESSVYMIAPVDTLVGAQP' A
#
# COMPACT_ATOMS: atom_id res chain seq x y z
N MET A 1 12.43 37.93 36.10
CA MET A 1 13.09 36.63 36.35
C MET A 1 12.08 35.49 36.52
N LYS A 2 11.33 35.41 37.63
CA LYS A 2 10.40 34.28 37.92
C LYS A 2 9.30 34.03 36.87
N LYS A 3 8.72 35.09 36.30
CA LYS A 3 7.69 34.99 35.25
C LYS A 3 8.23 34.43 33.93
N ILE A 4 9.45 34.82 33.56
CA ILE A 4 10.14 34.37 32.33
C ILE A 4 10.50 32.88 32.47
N VAL A 5 10.98 32.47 33.64
CA VAL A 5 11.24 31.06 33.96
C VAL A 5 9.95 30.22 33.88
N GLY A 6 8.84 30.73 34.41
CA GLY A 6 7.54 30.05 34.32
C GLY A 6 7.04 29.86 32.88
N ILE A 7 7.21 30.87 32.01
CA ILE A 7 6.82 30.80 30.60
C ILE A 7 7.72 29.81 29.84
N LEU A 8 9.03 29.83 30.07
CA LEU A 8 9.96 28.88 29.46
C LEU A 8 9.66 27.43 29.86
N LEU A 9 9.32 27.20 31.14
CA LEU A 9 8.96 25.88 31.63
C LEU A 9 7.63 25.38 31.02
N ALA A 10 6.65 26.27 30.86
CA ALA A 10 5.37 25.95 30.23
C ALA A 10 5.52 25.61 28.74
N CYS A 11 6.37 26.34 28.00
CA CYS A 11 6.68 26.00 26.59
C CYS A 11 7.39 24.65 26.47
N LEU A 12 8.29 24.31 27.41
CA LEU A 12 9.00 23.04 27.40
C LEU A 12 8.06 21.84 27.63
N LEU A 13 7.00 22.02 28.42
CA LEU A 13 6.01 20.99 28.74
C LEU A 13 4.94 20.80 27.66
N ALA A 14 4.80 21.74 26.71
CA ALA A 14 3.77 21.69 25.66
C ALA A 14 4.20 20.92 24.39
N ALA A 15 5.48 20.59 24.24
CA ALA A 15 6.03 19.89 23.08
C ALA A 15 5.51 18.45 22.80
N PRO A 16 5.11 17.62 23.78
CA PRO A 16 4.68 16.25 23.49
C PRO A 16 3.34 16.17 22.75
N GLY A 17 2.50 17.21 22.81
CA GLY A 17 1.19 17.24 22.15
C GLY A 17 1.22 17.39 20.64
N LEU A 18 2.31 17.92 20.06
CA LEU A 18 2.44 18.12 18.61
C LEU A 18 2.72 16.82 17.82
N HIS A 19 3.21 15.77 18.49
CA HIS A 19 3.58 14.52 17.83
C HIS A 19 2.42 13.53 17.66
N ALA A 20 1.25 13.83 18.23
CA ALA A 20 0.10 12.91 18.27
C ALA A 20 -0.82 12.98 17.03
N GLN A 21 -0.52 13.85 16.05
CA GLN A 21 -1.33 14.03 14.83
C GLN A 21 -0.54 13.67 13.57
N GLN A 22 0.16 12.53 13.58
CA GLN A 22 0.75 12.00 12.35
C GLN A 22 -0.23 10.99 11.77
N ASP A 23 -1.08 11.45 10.84
CA ASP A 23 -1.86 10.57 10.00
C ASP A 23 -0.89 9.60 9.33
N THR A 24 -0.89 8.35 9.79
CA THR A 24 0.00 7.34 9.24
C THR A 24 -0.55 7.00 7.86
N LEU A 25 0.10 7.53 6.81
CA LEU A 25 -0.18 7.11 5.44
C LEU A 25 0.11 5.61 5.35
N ARG A 26 -0.94 4.80 5.31
CA ARG A 26 -0.82 3.37 5.04
C ARG A 26 -0.89 3.18 3.53
N PRO A 27 0.05 2.43 2.93
CA PRO A 27 -0.08 2.01 1.55
C PRO A 27 -1.42 1.28 1.36
N ILE A 28 -2.14 1.63 0.28
CA ILE A 28 -3.31 0.87 -0.14
C ILE A 28 -2.79 -0.46 -0.67
N PRO A 29 -3.29 -1.63 -0.21
CA PRO A 29 -2.94 -2.90 -0.82
C PRO A 29 -3.19 -2.84 -2.33
N PHE A 30 -2.24 -3.27 -3.15
CA PHE A 30 -2.32 -3.18 -4.63
C PHE A 30 -2.45 -1.75 -5.16
N GLY A 31 -2.00 -0.73 -4.40
CA GLY A 31 -2.04 0.68 -4.81
C GLY A 31 -0.88 1.10 -5.73
N ASP A 32 0.09 0.22 -5.97
CA ASP A 32 1.14 0.38 -6.97
C ASP A 32 0.64 -0.18 -8.32
N PHE A 33 0.15 0.72 -9.18
CA PHE A 33 -0.37 0.37 -10.50
C PHE A 33 0.73 0.15 -11.55
N ASP A 34 2.00 0.20 -11.17
CA ASP A 34 3.10 -0.20 -12.06
C ASP A 34 3.42 -1.70 -11.90
N GLN A 35 2.87 -2.38 -10.88
CA GLN A 35 3.03 -3.82 -10.65
C GLN A 35 1.90 -4.63 -11.28
N TRP A 36 2.14 -5.12 -12.49
CA TRP A 36 1.21 -5.98 -13.22
C TRP A 36 1.67 -7.43 -13.24
N LEU A 37 0.78 -8.33 -12.88
CA LEU A 37 0.87 -9.76 -13.14
C LEU A 37 0.28 -10.06 -14.51
N VAL A 38 1.06 -10.72 -15.38
CA VAL A 38 0.54 -11.32 -16.60
C VAL A 38 0.38 -12.82 -16.41
N ARG A 39 -0.83 -13.32 -16.60
CA ARG A 39 -1.12 -14.76 -16.56
C ARG A 39 -1.53 -15.27 -17.94
N ARG A 40 -0.89 -16.35 -18.37
CA ARG A 40 -1.30 -17.11 -19.56
C ARG A 40 -2.18 -18.28 -19.15
N ILE A 41 -3.41 -18.32 -19.66
CA ILE A 41 -4.41 -19.35 -19.34
C ILE A 41 -4.87 -20.01 -20.63
N LYS A 42 -4.88 -21.34 -20.64
CA LYS A 42 -5.50 -22.11 -21.72
C LYS A 42 -6.99 -22.28 -21.46
N GLU A 43 -7.80 -21.84 -22.41
CA GLU A 43 -9.26 -22.01 -22.38
C GLU A 43 -9.63 -23.49 -22.40
N SER A 44 -10.83 -23.80 -21.91
CA SER A 44 -11.40 -25.13 -22.07
C SER A 44 -11.73 -25.41 -23.54
N ALA A 45 -11.79 -26.68 -23.90
CA ALA A 45 -12.15 -27.10 -25.26
C ALA A 45 -13.57 -26.65 -25.68
N VAL A 46 -14.46 -26.46 -24.71
CA VAL A 46 -15.84 -25.98 -24.95
C VAL A 46 -15.87 -24.51 -25.38
N ILE A 47 -14.95 -23.69 -24.87
CA ILE A 47 -14.89 -22.25 -25.15
C ILE A 47 -14.03 -21.97 -26.40
N GLY A 48 -12.94 -22.72 -26.58
CA GLY A 48 -12.09 -22.53 -27.75
C GLY A 48 -10.68 -23.12 -27.64
N GLY A 49 -10.24 -23.55 -26.45
CA GLY A 49 -8.94 -24.19 -26.26
C GLY A 49 -7.72 -23.29 -26.51
N ARG A 50 -7.94 -21.99 -26.74
CA ARG A 50 -6.89 -21.01 -27.07
C ARG A 50 -6.19 -20.53 -25.81
N GLU A 51 -4.97 -20.04 -25.99
CA GLU A 51 -4.25 -19.36 -24.91
C GLU A 51 -4.66 -17.88 -24.86
N SER A 52 -5.09 -17.44 -23.68
CA SER A 52 -5.56 -16.09 -23.41
C SER A 52 -4.73 -15.47 -22.30
N SER A 53 -4.62 -14.13 -22.32
CA SER A 53 -3.76 -13.37 -21.41
C SER A 53 -4.60 -12.54 -20.46
N VAL A 54 -4.35 -12.69 -19.16
CA VAL A 54 -5.07 -11.98 -18.09
C VAL A 54 -4.10 -11.07 -17.36
N TYR A 55 -4.51 -9.82 -17.16
CA TYR A 55 -3.73 -8.80 -16.48
C TYR A 55 -4.37 -8.50 -15.12
N MET A 56 -3.56 -8.47 -14.05
CA MET A 56 -4.02 -8.20 -12.69
C MET A 56 -2.99 -7.37 -11.96
N ILE A 57 -3.42 -6.49 -11.05
CA ILE A 57 -2.49 -5.84 -10.11
C ILE A 57 -2.15 -6.84 -9.02
N ALA A 58 -0.88 -7.22 -8.91
CA ALA A 58 -0.41 -8.14 -7.89
C ALA A 58 1.07 -7.89 -7.58
N PRO A 59 1.54 -8.22 -6.37
CA PRO A 59 2.95 -8.06 -5.98
C PRO A 59 3.90 -9.07 -6.66
N VAL A 60 3.39 -9.93 -7.54
CA VAL A 60 4.13 -10.99 -8.23
C VAL A 60 4.00 -10.80 -9.75
N ASP A 61 5.09 -11.03 -10.48
CA ASP A 61 5.23 -10.62 -11.89
C ASP A 61 4.62 -11.62 -12.90
N THR A 62 4.72 -12.93 -12.68
CA THR A 62 4.20 -13.94 -13.64
C THR A 62 3.67 -15.20 -12.95
N LEU A 63 2.52 -15.70 -13.42
CA LEU A 63 1.93 -16.99 -13.05
C LEU A 63 1.56 -17.78 -14.30
N VAL A 64 1.84 -19.08 -14.28
CA VAL A 64 1.54 -20.00 -15.39
C VAL A 64 0.51 -21.04 -14.94
N GLY A 65 -0.52 -21.27 -15.75
CA GLY A 65 -1.50 -22.33 -15.52
C GLY A 65 -2.71 -21.90 -14.69
N ALA A 66 -3.67 -22.82 -14.53
CA ALA A 66 -5.01 -22.58 -13.98
C ALA A 66 -5.10 -22.72 -12.45
N GLN A 67 -3.97 -22.71 -11.73
CA GLN A 67 -3.94 -22.89 -10.27
C GLN A 67 -4.81 -21.84 -9.55
N PRO A 68 -5.62 -22.25 -8.54
CA PRO A 68 -6.52 -21.38 -7.80
C PRO A 68 -5.80 -20.39 -6.90
#